data_AF-A0A0R1DQE3-F1
#
_entry.id   AF-A0A0R1DQE3-F1
#
_cell.length_a   1.000
_cell.length_b   1.000
_cell.length_c   1.000
_cell.angle_alpha   90.00
_cell.angle_beta   90.00
_cell.angle_gamma   90.00
#
_symmetry.space_group_name_H-M   'P 1'
#
loop_
_entity.id
_entity.type
_entity.pdbx_description
1 polymer ?
#
loop_
_entity_poly.entity_id
_entity_poly.type
_entity_poly.pdbx_seq_one_letter_code
_entity_poly.pdbx_strand_id
1 'polypeptide(L)'
;MKFLALFVYAFVMLSLVSQLEARQRFYCLWSTKRTCSKTTPRCIRLQTGVDSQSAAVYTCKYYQNDCQYLLDNCKGKTAYGQLGTSVNVLTYCITNNIAIGGTGDCT
;
A
#
# COMPACT_ATOMS: atom_id res chain seq x y z
N MET A 1 -32.63 18.35 -34.35
CA MET A 1 -33.08 17.43 -33.28
C MET A 1 -32.13 16.23 -33.04
N LYS A 2 -31.45 15.64 -34.05
CA LYS A 2 -30.58 14.46 -33.86
C LYS A 2 -29.26 14.73 -33.12
N PHE A 3 -28.64 15.89 -33.33
CA PHE A 3 -27.35 16.22 -32.71
C PHE A 3 -27.42 16.47 -31.19
N LEU A 4 -28.51 17.07 -30.70
CA LEU A 4 -28.72 17.29 -29.26
C LEU A 4 -28.83 15.97 -28.48
N ALA A 5 -29.45 14.95 -29.08
CA ALA A 5 -29.55 13.63 -28.46
C ALA A 5 -28.17 12.97 -28.27
N LEU A 6 -27.22 13.20 -29.18
CA LEU A 6 -25.86 12.67 -29.08
C LEU A 6 -25.08 13.29 -27.92
N PHE A 7 -25.24 14.60 -27.68
CA PHE A 7 -24.62 15.27 -26.53
C PHE A 7 -25.17 14.74 -25.21
N VAL A 8 -26.49 14.61 -25.09
CA VAL A 8 -27.11 14.06 -23.87
C VAL A 8 -26.62 12.63 -23.62
N TYR A 9 -26.55 11.80 -24.67
CA TYR A 9 -26.07 10.42 -24.54
C TYR A 9 -24.60 10.34 -24.12
N ALA A 10 -23.75 11.22 -24.66
CA ALA A 10 -22.34 11.30 -24.27
C ALA A 10 -22.18 11.69 -22.79
N PHE A 11 -22.90 12.71 -22.31
CA PHE A 11 -22.86 13.13 -20.91
C PHE A 11 -23.36 12.03 -19.97
N VAL A 12 -24.43 11.32 -20.34
CA VAL A 12 -24.92 10.18 -19.57
C VAL A 12 -23.85 9.09 -19.51
N MET A 13 -23.26 8.68 -20.65
CA MET A 13 -22.19 7.68 -20.66
C MET A 13 -20.97 8.10 -19.83
N LEU A 14 -20.52 9.35 -19.92
CA LEU A 14 -19.43 9.89 -19.11
C LEU A 14 -19.75 9.87 -17.60
N SER A 15 -21.00 10.15 -17.24
CA SER A 15 -21.43 10.08 -15.83
C SER A 15 -21.48 8.63 -15.31
N LEU A 16 -21.84 7.66 -16.15
CA LEU A 16 -21.81 6.23 -15.77
C LEU A 16 -20.38 5.69 -15.69
N VAL A 17 -19.50 6.07 -16.62
CA VAL A 17 -18.09 5.67 -16.62
C VAL A 17 -17.35 6.25 -15.42
N SER A 18 -17.57 7.52 -15.07
CA SER A 18 -16.96 8.12 -13.87
C SER A 18 -17.41 7.45 -12.57
N GLN A 19 -18.66 6.99 -12.49
CA GLN A 19 -19.14 6.19 -11.37
C GLN A 19 -18.54 4.78 -11.34
N LEU A 20 -18.23 4.18 -12.52
CA LEU A 20 -17.55 2.89 -12.64
C LEU A 20 -16.07 2.98 -12.28
N GLU A 21 -15.37 4.04 -12.69
CA GLU A 21 -13.98 4.31 -12.26
C GLU A 21 -13.90 4.61 -10.76
N ALA A 22 -14.84 5.39 -10.21
CA ALA A 22 -14.96 5.58 -8.77
C ALA A 22 -15.35 4.29 -8.02
N ARG A 23 -15.93 3.31 -8.72
CA ARG A 23 -16.20 1.93 -8.25
C ARG A 23 -15.07 0.95 -8.53
N GLN A 24 -13.88 1.38 -8.94
CA GLN A 24 -12.65 0.64 -8.65
C GLN A 24 -12.37 0.66 -7.14
N ARG A 25 -13.34 0.18 -6.36
CA ARG A 25 -13.10 -0.38 -5.05
C ARG A 25 -12.21 -1.57 -5.33
N PHE A 26 -10.91 -1.39 -5.13
CA PHE A 26 -9.98 -2.50 -5.02
C PHE A 26 -10.56 -3.44 -3.96
N TYR A 27 -11.29 -4.45 -4.41
CA TYR A 27 -11.71 -5.54 -3.57
C TYR A 27 -10.45 -6.34 -3.36
N CYS A 28 -9.78 -6.02 -2.25
CA CYS A 28 -8.98 -7.00 -1.60
C CYS A 28 -9.94 -8.15 -1.28
N LEU A 29 -10.05 -9.11 -2.20
CA LEU A 29 -10.67 -10.40 -1.95
C LEU A 29 -9.76 -11.06 -0.91
N TRP A 30 -10.00 -10.73 0.36
CA TRP A 30 -9.39 -11.40 1.49
C TRP A 30 -10.00 -12.80 1.44
N SER A 31 -9.40 -13.71 0.65
CA SER A 31 -9.87 -15.10 0.48
C SER A 31 -9.92 -15.85 1.82
N THR A 32 -9.31 -15.27 2.84
CA THR A 32 -9.38 -15.68 4.23
C THR A 32 -9.87 -14.49 5.04
N LYS A 33 -10.85 -14.70 5.93
CA LYS A 33 -11.16 -13.81 7.07
C LYS A 33 -9.88 -13.61 7.91
N ARG A 34 -8.87 -12.89 7.42
CA ARG A 34 -7.75 -12.48 8.25
C ARG A 34 -8.32 -11.44 9.20
N THR A 35 -8.42 -11.79 10.46
CA THR A 35 -8.53 -10.82 11.54
C THR A 35 -7.22 -10.06 11.56
N CYS A 36 -7.15 -8.93 10.86
CA CYS A 36 -6.00 -8.04 11.00
C CYS A 36 -6.07 -7.36 12.36
N SER A 37 -4.92 -7.21 13.01
CA SER A 37 -4.86 -6.54 14.30
C SER A 37 -4.74 -5.04 14.10
N LYS A 38 -5.60 -4.26 14.78
CA LYS A 38 -5.52 -2.79 14.83
C LYS A 38 -4.51 -2.28 15.86
N THR A 39 -4.02 -3.15 16.74
CA THR A 39 -3.13 -2.80 17.86
C THR A 39 -1.72 -3.33 17.69
N THR A 40 -1.52 -4.29 16.78
CA THR A 40 -0.19 -4.89 16.55
C THR A 40 0.51 -4.15 15.41
N PRO A 41 1.62 -3.45 15.70
CA PRO A 41 2.37 -2.73 14.67
C PRO A 41 3.19 -3.71 13.81
N ARG A 42 3.62 -3.26 12.64
CA ARG A 42 4.38 -4.08 11.67
C ARG A 42 5.57 -3.32 11.13
N CYS A 43 6.71 -3.99 11.00
CA CYS A 43 7.90 -3.42 10.38
C CYS A 43 8.13 -4.16 9.07
N ILE A 44 8.17 -3.42 7.96
CA ILE A 44 8.32 -3.98 6.63
C ILE A 44 9.63 -3.51 6.04
N ARG A 45 10.51 -4.46 5.72
CA ARG A 45 11.83 -4.21 5.14
C ARG A 45 11.78 -4.35 3.62
N LEU A 46 12.39 -3.40 2.94
CA LEU A 46 12.51 -3.35 1.49
C LEU A 46 13.98 -3.07 1.14
N GLN A 47 14.54 -3.85 0.22
CA GLN A 47 15.85 -3.51 -0.33
C GLN A 47 15.69 -2.33 -1.29
N THR A 48 16.33 -1.21 -0.98
CA THR A 48 16.24 0.02 -1.78
C THR A 48 17.49 0.28 -2.62
N GLY A 49 18.57 -0.43 -2.36
CA GLY A 49 19.79 -0.28 -3.16
C GLY A 49 20.90 -1.22 -2.74
N VAL A 50 22.10 -0.85 -3.18
CA VAL A 50 23.38 -1.43 -2.79
C VAL A 50 24.33 -0.28 -2.44
N ASP A 51 25.17 -0.47 -1.44
CA ASP A 51 26.16 0.53 -1.02
C ASP A 51 27.43 0.49 -1.90
N SER A 52 28.41 1.33 -1.57
CA SER A 52 29.70 1.40 -2.28
C SER A 52 30.56 0.14 -2.16
N GLN A 53 30.22 -0.78 -1.27
CA GLN A 53 30.89 -2.05 -1.02
C GLN A 53 30.09 -3.23 -1.57
N SER A 54 29.04 -2.97 -2.37
CA SER A 54 28.13 -3.97 -2.94
C SER A 54 27.28 -4.72 -1.90
N ALA A 55 27.14 -4.20 -0.68
CA ALA A 55 26.22 -4.73 0.31
C ALA A 55 24.80 -4.19 0.06
N ALA A 56 23.78 -5.02 0.30
CA ALA A 56 22.39 -4.64 0.13
C ALA A 56 21.96 -3.60 1.19
N VAL A 57 21.42 -2.47 0.74
CA VAL A 57 20.88 -1.43 1.63
C VAL A 57 19.38 -1.66 1.78
N TYR A 58 18.93 -1.74 3.04
CA TYR A 58 17.55 -2.00 3.38
C TYR A 58 16.92 -0.78 4.05
N THR A 59 15.73 -0.41 3.59
CA THR A 59 14.87 0.55 4.28
C THR A 59 13.68 -0.16 4.88
N CYS A 60 13.25 0.32 6.05
CA CYS A 60 12.11 -0.21 6.75
C CYS A 60 11.01 0.84 6.84
N LYS A 61 9.76 0.38 6.68
CA LYS A 61 8.56 1.15 6.98
C LYS A 61 7.92 0.62 8.26
N TYR A 62 7.70 1.50 9.23
CA TYR A 62 7.05 1.15 10.47
C TYR A 62 5.55 1.43 10.38
N TYR A 63 4.75 0.40 10.15
CA TYR A 63 3.30 0.50 10.15
C TYR A 63 2.74 0.48 11.57
N GLN A 64 1.81 1.40 11.85
CA GLN A 64 1.13 1.50 13.13
C GLN A 64 0.31 0.25 13.45
N ASN A 65 -0.28 -0.38 12.44
CA ASN A 65 -1.06 -1.60 12.63
C ASN A 65 -0.99 -2.52 11.41
N ASP A 66 -1.22 -3.82 11.66
CA ASP A 66 -1.22 -4.88 10.65
C ASP A 66 -2.29 -4.67 9.58
N CYS A 67 -3.45 -4.12 9.96
CA CYS A 67 -4.51 -3.80 9.00
C CYS A 67 -4.05 -2.81 7.91
N GLN A 68 -3.31 -1.77 8.30
CA GLN A 68 -2.81 -0.76 7.36
C GLN A 68 -1.78 -1.35 6.41
N TYR A 69 -0.89 -2.22 6.89
CA TYR A 69 0.03 -2.95 6.04
C TYR A 69 -0.71 -3.87 5.05
N LEU A 70 -1.68 -4.67 5.52
CA LEU A 70 -2.43 -5.59 4.65
C LEU A 70 -3.24 -4.86 3.58
N LEU A 71 -3.76 -3.67 3.91
CA LEU A 71 -4.43 -2.79 2.94
C LEU A 71 -3.45 -2.23 1.91
N ASP A 72 -2.28 -1.76 2.33
CA ASP A 72 -1.24 -1.25 1.44
C ASP A 72 -0.69 -2.34 0.50
N ASN A 73 -0.48 -3.54 1.03
CA ASN A 73 -0.03 -4.72 0.30
C ASN A 73 -1.06 -5.11 -0.76
N CYS A 74 -2.31 -5.33 -0.35
CA CYS A 74 -3.34 -5.71 -1.30
C CYS A 74 -3.57 -4.66 -2.40
N LYS A 75 -3.57 -3.37 -2.06
CA LYS A 75 -3.77 -2.32 -3.04
C LYS A 75 -2.54 -2.11 -3.93
N GLY A 76 -1.41 -2.77 -3.63
CA GLY A 76 -0.13 -2.51 -4.28
C GLY A 76 0.28 -1.03 -4.19
N LYS A 77 -0.21 -0.31 -3.18
CA LYS A 77 -0.11 1.16 -3.13
C LYS A 77 1.31 1.65 -2.83
N THR A 78 2.14 0.79 -2.27
CA THR A 78 3.50 1.13 -1.86
C THR A 78 4.46 0.00 -2.21
N ALA A 79 5.72 0.33 -2.47
CA ALA A 79 6.78 -0.67 -2.72
C ALA A 79 6.94 -1.63 -1.51
N TYR A 80 6.72 -1.14 -0.29
CA TYR A 80 6.68 -1.97 0.92
C TYR A 80 5.52 -2.98 0.92
N GLY A 81 4.39 -2.62 0.31
CA GLY A 81 3.27 -3.54 0.14
C GLY A 81 3.58 -4.66 -0.86
N GLN A 82 4.19 -4.33 -2.00
CA GLN A 82 4.39 -5.27 -3.11
C GLN A 82 5.67 -6.12 -2.97
N LEU A 83 6.77 -5.49 -2.55
CA LEU A 83 8.12 -6.07 -2.55
C LEU A 83 8.69 -6.20 -1.13
N GLY A 84 8.02 -5.61 -0.15
CA GLY A 84 8.48 -5.59 1.23
C GLY A 84 8.24 -6.92 1.95
N THR A 85 9.14 -7.21 2.89
CA THR A 85 9.11 -8.40 3.74
C THR A 85 8.84 -8.01 5.19
N SER A 86 7.96 -8.74 5.88
CA SER A 86 7.74 -8.49 7.30
C SER A 86 8.95 -8.91 8.12
N VAL A 87 9.46 -8.02 8.95
CA VAL A 87 10.59 -8.26 9.86
C VAL A 87 10.22 -7.96 11.31
N ASN A 88 11.11 -8.30 12.25
CA ASN A 88 10.89 -8.04 13.66
C ASN A 88 10.85 -6.52 13.94
N VAL A 89 9.76 -6.06 14.56
CA VAL A 89 9.53 -4.64 14.85
C VAL A 89 10.58 -4.06 15.81
N LEU A 90 10.90 -4.79 16.87
CA LEU A 90 11.86 -4.34 17.88
C LEU A 90 13.24 -4.17 17.24
N THR A 91 13.71 -5.19 16.53
CA THR A 91 15.06 -5.21 15.95
C THR A 91 15.26 -4.20 14.83
N TYR A 92 14.30 -4.06 13.90
CA TYR A 92 14.55 -3.33 12.65
C TYR A 92 13.90 -1.94 12.59
N CYS A 93 12.84 -1.70 13.37
CA CYS A 93 12.19 -0.39 13.41
C CYS A 93 12.48 0.35 14.72
N ILE A 94 12.32 -0.29 15.89
CA ILE A 94 12.50 0.39 17.18
C ILE A 94 13.99 0.66 17.46
N THR A 95 14.87 -0.36 17.34
CA THR A 95 16.32 -0.18 17.56
C THR A 95 16.93 0.88 16.64
N ASN A 96 16.41 1.00 15.41
CA ASN A 96 16.83 1.99 14.42
C ASN A 96 16.11 3.34 14.56
N ASN A 97 15.39 3.59 15.67
CA ASN A 97 14.66 4.83 15.95
C ASN A 97 13.71 5.29 14.82
N ILE A 98 13.12 4.34 14.09
CA ILE A 98 12.12 4.63 13.07
C ILE A 98 10.79 4.93 13.79
N ALA A 99 10.23 6.12 13.55
CA ALA A 99 8.94 6.50 14.12
C ALA A 99 7.78 5.68 13.51
N ILE A 100 6.72 5.45 14.30
CA ILE A 100 5.49 4.83 13.80
C ILE A 100 4.91 5.66 12.64
N GLY A 101 4.60 5.00 11.53
CA GLY A 101 4.16 5.60 10.26
C GLY A 101 5.31 6.06 9.36
N GLY A 102 6.54 6.08 9.88
CA GLY A 102 7.73 6.55 9.18
C GLY A 102 8.45 5.47 8.37
N THR A 103 9.48 5.93 7.67
CA THR A 103 10.45 5.09 6.95
C THR A 103 11.86 5.49 7.38
N GLY A 104 12.77 4.52 7.47
CA GLY A 104 14.16 4.77 7.81
C GLY A 104 15.08 3.64 7.34
N ASP A 105 16.38 3.87 7.45
CA ASP A 105 17.38 2.82 7.19
C ASP A 105 17.28 1.73 8.27
N CYS A 106 17.35 0.48 7.85
CA CYS A 106 17.35 -0.68 8.73
C CYS A 106 18.27 -1.79 8.20
N THR A 107 19.31 -1.38 7.47
CA THR A 107 20.40 -2.25 7.01
C THR A 107 21.07 -2.95 8.18
#